data_AF-A0A949AWB7-F1
#
_entry.id   AF-A0A949AWB7-F1
#
_cell.length_a   1.000
_cell.length_b   1.000
_cell.length_c   1.000
_cell.angle_alpha   90.00
_cell.angle_beta   90.00
_cell.angle_gamma   90.00
#
_symmetry.space_group_name_H-M   'P 1'
#
loop_
_entity.id
_entity.type
_entity.pdbx_description
1 polymer ?
#
loop_
_entity_poly.entity_id
_entity_poly.type
_entity_poly.pdbx_seq_one_letter_code
_entity_poly.pdbx_strand_id
1 'polypeptide(L)'
;GATSGDTGSAAIYGVRGKERINIFILHPHKRVSPIQELQMTSVTDANVFNLAVRGTFDDGQAIVKTIFNDLAFKDKHQLGAVNSINWARIVAQVVYYIHAALKVTASVGVDKVDFSVPTGNFGDIFAGFVARRMLPNQIRRLILATNENNLLTRFILNGDYSLGAVAQTSSPSMDIQVASNFERYLYYLNGEDADRTRRDMDRFAAGGSLQFDELAQERVRADFSSRSVNEAETIETIRDFYTLHGYVLDPHTAVGVKAGLAGREPGVPMICLATAHPAKFGAAVERAIGHEPELPPSLAGLANKETRCEVIPAEVGAVKAFVEQHAL
;
A
#
# COMPACT_ATOMS: atom_id res chain seq x y z
N GLY A 1 -5.24 8.27 13.39
CA GLY A 1 -4.83 7.02 12.70
C GLY A 1 -3.59 6.44 13.35
N ALA A 2 -3.19 5.21 13.00
CA ALA A 2 -1.95 4.58 13.46
C ALA A 2 -1.06 4.22 12.27
N THR A 3 0.26 4.24 12.44
CA THR A 3 1.22 3.94 11.37
C THR A 3 2.50 3.27 11.88
N SER A 4 3.10 2.46 11.01
CA SER A 4 4.48 1.97 11.15
C SER A 4 5.51 2.88 10.45
N GLY A 5 5.07 3.96 9.79
CA GLY A 5 5.93 4.96 9.16
C GLY A 5 5.28 5.63 7.94
N ASP A 6 5.36 4.96 6.79
CA ASP A 6 5.06 5.55 5.47
C ASP A 6 3.61 6.05 5.29
N THR A 7 2.63 5.33 5.82
CA THR A 7 1.23 5.74 5.65
C THR A 7 0.92 7.00 6.45
N GLY A 8 1.57 7.19 7.59
CA GLY A 8 1.42 8.39 8.41
C GLY A 8 1.97 9.63 7.71
N SER A 9 3.16 9.54 7.11
CA SER A 9 3.73 10.68 6.38
C SER A 9 2.84 11.10 5.21
N ALA A 10 2.37 10.16 4.39
CA ALA A 10 1.44 10.48 3.29
C ALA A 10 0.15 11.16 3.78
N ALA A 11 -0.43 10.68 4.89
CA ALA A 11 -1.63 11.27 5.46
C ALA A 11 -1.40 12.69 6.01
N ILE A 12 -0.29 12.90 6.73
CA ILE A 12 0.11 14.21 7.27
C ILE A 12 0.28 15.22 6.13
N TYR A 13 1.08 14.88 5.10
CA TYR A 13 1.29 15.80 3.97
C TYR A 13 0.01 16.05 3.17
N GLY A 14 -0.93 15.11 3.14
CA GLY A 14 -2.22 15.28 2.47
C GLY A 14 -3.13 16.33 3.11
N VAL A 15 -2.97 16.59 4.42
CA VAL A 15 -3.89 17.47 5.17
C VAL A 15 -3.19 18.56 6.00
N ARG A 16 -1.85 18.63 6.02
CA ARG A 16 -1.13 19.71 6.71
C ARG A 16 -1.61 21.08 6.23
N GLY A 17 -1.84 21.99 7.17
CA GLY A 17 -2.32 23.36 6.92
C GLY A 17 -3.79 23.47 6.48
N LYS A 18 -4.58 22.38 6.51
CA LYS A 18 -6.02 22.44 6.18
C LYS A 18 -6.83 22.91 7.39
N GLU A 19 -7.54 24.03 7.23
CA GLU A 19 -8.26 24.74 8.31
C GLU A 19 -9.30 23.91 9.08
N ARG A 20 -9.92 22.91 8.42
CA ARG A 20 -11.02 22.13 8.98
C ARG A 20 -10.64 20.67 9.27
N ILE A 21 -9.34 20.40 9.42
CA ILE A 21 -8.84 19.05 9.68
C ILE A 21 -7.72 19.14 10.68
N ASN A 22 -7.89 18.51 11.85
CA ASN A 22 -6.78 18.16 12.74
C ASN A 22 -6.44 16.68 12.57
N ILE A 23 -5.16 16.37 12.33
CA ILE A 23 -4.69 15.01 12.13
C ILE A 23 -3.86 14.52 13.32
N PHE A 24 -4.28 13.38 13.85
CA PHE A 24 -3.61 12.70 14.96
C PHE A 24 -3.04 11.37 14.46
N ILE A 25 -1.71 11.23 14.46
CA ILE A 25 -1.02 10.02 13.99
C ILE A 25 -0.25 9.38 15.14
N LEU A 26 -0.69 8.19 15.53
CA LEU A 26 -0.01 7.33 16.49
C LEU A 26 1.06 6.52 15.77
N HIS A 27 2.26 6.49 16.33
CA HIS A 27 3.35 5.64 15.88
C HIS A 27 4.13 5.12 17.10
N PRO A 28 4.76 3.93 17.02
CA PRO A 28 5.47 3.37 18.17
C PRO A 28 6.77 4.15 18.43
N HIS A 29 6.93 4.63 19.66
CA HIS A 29 8.06 5.45 20.08
C HIS A 29 9.39 4.69 19.86
N LYS A 30 10.31 5.28 19.09
CA LYS A 30 11.63 4.74 18.72
C LYS A 30 11.60 3.40 17.97
N ARG A 31 10.50 3.08 17.29
CA ARG A 31 10.36 1.84 16.49
C ARG A 31 9.96 2.10 15.03
N VAL A 32 10.02 3.35 14.59
CA VAL A 32 9.87 3.76 13.18
C VAL A 32 11.26 4.05 12.64
N SER A 33 11.51 3.85 11.33
CA SER A 33 12.81 4.22 10.77
C SER A 33 13.05 5.73 10.91
N PRO A 34 14.31 6.17 11.13
CA PRO A 34 14.60 7.59 11.36
C PRO A 34 14.08 8.52 10.25
N ILE A 35 14.22 8.13 8.99
CA ILE A 35 13.75 8.93 7.84
C ILE A 35 12.22 9.03 7.84
N GLN A 36 11.50 7.93 8.10
CA GLN A 36 10.04 7.94 8.14
C GLN A 36 9.50 8.75 9.33
N GLU A 37 10.14 8.62 10.49
CA GLU A 37 9.78 9.42 11.67
C GLU A 37 9.99 10.90 11.40
N LEU A 38 11.15 11.29 10.85
CA LEU A 38 11.45 12.68 10.48
C LEU A 38 10.48 13.23 9.43
N GLN A 39 10.01 12.42 8.48
CA GLN A 39 8.99 12.86 7.52
C GLN A 39 7.69 13.25 8.23
N MET A 40 7.34 12.58 9.31
CA MET A 40 6.13 12.89 10.08
C MET A 40 6.36 14.05 11.05
N THR A 41 7.41 14.00 11.85
CA THR A 41 7.62 14.90 12.98
C THR A 41 8.17 16.26 12.58
N SER A 42 8.82 16.38 11.42
CA SER A 42 9.27 17.68 10.88
C SER A 42 8.15 18.54 10.27
N VAL A 43 6.91 18.05 10.28
CA VAL A 43 5.73 18.81 9.87
C VAL A 43 5.13 19.49 11.10
N THR A 44 5.47 20.76 11.31
CA THR A 44 5.10 21.54 12.50
C THR A 44 3.82 22.37 12.33
N ASP A 45 3.07 22.21 11.23
CA ASP A 45 1.78 22.86 10.99
C ASP A 45 0.83 22.65 12.17
N ALA A 46 0.14 23.70 12.63
CA ALA A 46 -0.64 23.67 13.88
C ALA A 46 -1.70 22.56 13.95
N ASN A 47 -2.19 22.09 12.79
CA ASN A 47 -3.21 21.06 12.69
C ASN A 47 -2.65 19.61 12.68
N VAL A 48 -1.33 19.44 12.81
CA VAL A 48 -0.64 18.14 12.78
C VAL A 48 -0.15 17.75 14.17
N PHE A 49 -0.63 16.59 14.64
CA PHE A 49 -0.30 16.01 15.94
C PHE A 49 0.30 14.62 15.79
N ASN A 50 1.62 14.54 15.98
CA ASN A 50 2.34 13.27 16.03
C ASN A 50 2.38 12.76 17.48
N LEU A 51 1.90 11.54 17.69
CA LEU A 51 1.84 10.89 18.99
C LEU A 51 2.73 9.64 19.00
N ALA A 52 3.90 9.75 19.63
CA ALA A 52 4.82 8.64 19.86
C ALA A 52 4.32 7.79 21.04
N VAL A 53 3.66 6.68 20.74
CA VAL A 53 3.08 5.77 21.73
C VAL A 53 4.18 4.94 22.38
N ARG A 54 4.24 4.92 23.71
CA ARG A 54 5.10 3.99 24.49
C ARG A 54 4.55 2.57 24.43
N GLY A 55 4.64 1.96 23.26
CA GLY A 55 4.13 0.63 22.95
C GLY A 55 4.55 0.17 21.56
N THR A 56 3.78 -0.76 21.02
CA THR A 56 3.95 -1.34 19.69
C THR A 56 3.05 -0.66 18.67
N PHE A 57 3.23 -0.99 17.38
CA PHE A 57 2.29 -0.60 16.34
C PHE A 57 0.88 -1.18 16.61
N ASP A 58 0.81 -2.43 17.09
CA ASP A 58 -0.44 -3.10 17.40
C ASP A 58 -1.20 -2.41 18.54
N ASP A 59 -0.49 -1.91 19.56
CA ASP A 59 -1.10 -1.10 20.63
C ASP A 59 -1.72 0.18 20.05
N GLY A 60 -0.99 0.89 19.19
CA GLY A 60 -1.49 2.08 18.50
C GLY A 60 -2.74 1.77 17.66
N GLN A 61 -2.73 0.66 16.92
CA GLN A 61 -3.86 0.21 16.11
C GLN A 61 -5.07 -0.17 16.98
N ALA A 62 -4.85 -0.88 18.09
CA ALA A 62 -5.89 -1.27 19.04
C ALA A 62 -6.53 -0.06 19.74
N ILE A 63 -5.73 0.95 20.10
CA ILE A 63 -6.22 2.20 20.67
C ILE A 63 -7.10 2.93 19.66
N VAL A 64 -6.63 3.11 18.43
CA VAL A 64 -7.42 3.75 17.36
C VAL A 64 -8.73 2.99 17.17
N LYS A 65 -8.70 1.66 17.05
CA LYS A 65 -9.93 0.85 16.89
C LYS A 65 -10.91 1.05 18.05
N THR A 66 -10.42 1.04 19.29
CA THR A 66 -11.25 1.27 20.47
C THR A 66 -11.90 2.65 20.45
N ILE A 67 -11.16 3.70 20.11
CA ILE A 67 -11.68 5.07 20.01
C ILE A 67 -12.73 5.17 18.90
N PHE A 68 -12.50 4.55 17.74
CA PHE A 68 -13.45 4.57 16.62
C PHE A 68 -14.74 3.78 16.88
N ASN A 69 -14.71 2.81 17.80
CA ASN A 69 -15.89 2.06 18.24
C ASN A 69 -16.70 2.79 19.33
N ASP A 70 -16.15 3.84 19.94
CA ASP A 70 -16.91 4.73 20.82
C ASP A 70 -17.69 5.74 19.97
N LEU A 71 -18.94 5.40 19.67
CA LEU A 71 -19.81 6.21 18.82
C LEU A 71 -20.05 7.61 19.39
N ALA A 72 -20.24 7.73 20.71
CA ALA A 72 -20.45 9.02 21.35
C ALA A 72 -19.22 9.93 21.20
N PHE A 73 -18.02 9.38 21.41
CA PHE A 73 -16.78 10.12 21.22
C PHE A 73 -16.53 10.47 19.75
N LYS A 74 -16.81 9.53 18.84
CA LYS A 74 -16.69 9.73 17.39
C LYS A 74 -17.60 10.84 16.90
N ASP A 75 -18.85 10.87 17.34
CA ASP A 75 -19.83 11.86 16.91
C ASP A 75 -19.52 13.24 17.53
N LYS A 76 -19.14 13.28 18.82
CA LYS A 76 -18.74 14.51 19.52
C LYS A 76 -17.56 15.22 18.83
N HIS A 77 -16.57 14.47 18.36
CA HIS A 77 -15.34 15.02 17.77
C HIS A 77 -15.23 14.83 16.25
N GLN A 78 -16.31 14.40 15.59
CA GLN A 78 -16.39 14.18 14.15
C GLN A 78 -15.21 13.37 13.57
N LEU A 79 -14.84 12.26 14.26
CA LEU A 79 -13.60 11.55 13.92
C LEU A 79 -13.63 10.95 12.51
N GLY A 80 -12.70 11.39 11.68
CA GLY A 80 -12.43 10.84 10.35
C GLY A 80 -11.33 9.77 10.38
N ALA A 81 -11.52 8.67 9.64
CA ALA A 81 -10.52 7.62 9.51
C ALA A 81 -9.59 7.85 8.31
N VAL A 82 -8.29 7.69 8.53
CA VAL A 82 -7.30 7.55 7.46
C VAL A 82 -7.15 6.06 7.18
N ASN A 83 -7.73 5.56 6.09
CA ASN A 83 -7.67 4.14 5.75
C ASN A 83 -7.47 3.88 4.24
N SER A 84 -7.12 2.65 3.89
CA SER A 84 -6.91 2.16 2.52
C SER A 84 -8.19 1.96 1.73
N ILE A 85 -9.35 2.00 2.38
CA ILE A 85 -10.65 1.70 1.77
C ILE A 85 -11.40 2.93 1.27
N ASN A 86 -10.89 4.15 1.48
CA ASN A 86 -11.57 5.33 0.96
C ASN A 86 -11.60 5.30 -0.58
N TRP A 87 -12.78 5.43 -1.19
CA TRP A 87 -12.95 5.39 -2.64
C TRP A 87 -12.14 6.44 -3.38
N ALA A 88 -11.97 7.64 -2.81
CA ALA A 88 -11.19 8.70 -3.40
C ALA A 88 -9.72 8.30 -3.62
N ARG A 89 -9.17 7.41 -2.78
CA ARG A 89 -7.82 6.86 -2.98
C ARG A 89 -7.74 6.05 -4.27
N ILE A 90 -8.72 5.18 -4.52
CA ILE A 90 -8.78 4.37 -5.74
C ILE A 90 -8.94 5.26 -6.97
N VAL A 91 -9.86 6.23 -6.92
CA VAL A 91 -10.09 7.15 -8.05
C VAL A 91 -8.84 7.95 -8.39
N ALA A 92 -8.11 8.46 -7.40
CA ALA A 92 -6.85 9.16 -7.65
C ALA A 92 -5.81 8.24 -8.31
N GLN A 93 -5.79 6.96 -7.97
CA GLN A 93 -4.88 5.98 -8.55
C GLN A 93 -5.21 5.62 -10.00
N VAL A 94 -6.49 5.61 -10.39
CA VAL A 94 -6.92 5.35 -11.79
C VAL A 94 -6.25 6.31 -12.77
N VAL A 95 -6.00 7.56 -12.35
CA VAL A 95 -5.43 8.62 -13.19
C VAL A 95 -4.07 8.24 -13.77
N TYR A 96 -3.15 7.67 -12.99
CA TYR A 96 -1.82 7.34 -13.50
C TYR A 96 -1.81 6.12 -14.43
N TYR A 97 -2.75 5.18 -14.28
CA TYR A 97 -2.91 4.08 -15.23
C TYR A 97 -3.33 4.62 -16.60
N ILE A 98 -4.35 5.49 -16.64
CA ILE A 98 -4.82 6.14 -17.86
C ILE A 98 -3.68 6.96 -18.49
N HIS A 99 -3.02 7.81 -17.70
CA HIS A 99 -1.92 8.64 -18.18
C HIS A 99 -0.78 7.80 -18.77
N ALA A 100 -0.31 6.78 -18.04
CA ALA A 100 0.82 5.96 -18.47
C ALA A 100 0.46 5.13 -19.70
N ALA A 101 -0.74 4.52 -19.75
CA ALA A 101 -1.19 3.76 -20.91
C ALA A 101 -1.23 4.64 -22.17
N LEU A 102 -1.87 5.81 -22.11
CA LEU A 102 -1.97 6.73 -23.25
C LEU A 102 -0.59 7.26 -23.68
N LYS A 103 0.27 7.60 -22.72
CA LYS A 103 1.60 8.13 -23.01
C LYS A 103 2.50 7.09 -23.68
N VAL A 104 2.54 5.87 -23.15
CA VAL A 104 3.41 4.80 -23.65
C VAL A 104 2.92 4.27 -25.01
N THR A 105 1.62 4.03 -25.17
CA THR A 105 1.04 3.63 -26.47
C THR A 105 1.36 4.63 -27.57
N ALA A 106 1.16 5.93 -27.30
CA ALA A 106 1.49 6.99 -28.25
C ALA A 106 3.00 7.10 -28.53
N SER A 107 3.87 6.97 -27.52
CA SER A 107 5.31 7.12 -27.71
C SER A 107 5.98 5.93 -28.42
N VAL A 108 5.48 4.72 -28.17
CA VAL A 108 6.06 3.48 -28.74
C VAL A 108 5.37 3.11 -30.07
N GLY A 109 4.17 3.63 -30.34
CA GLY A 109 3.40 3.30 -31.54
C GLY A 109 2.75 1.92 -31.45
N VAL A 110 2.24 1.56 -30.27
CA VAL A 110 1.55 0.29 -30.01
C VAL A 110 0.15 0.54 -29.46
N ASP A 111 -0.76 -0.40 -29.65
CA ASP A 111 -2.14 -0.24 -29.20
C ASP A 111 -2.32 -0.51 -27.71
N LYS A 112 -1.50 -1.40 -27.13
CA LYS A 112 -1.72 -1.96 -25.80
C LYS A 112 -0.46 -1.98 -24.96
N VAL A 113 -0.66 -1.86 -23.64
CA VAL A 113 0.36 -2.03 -22.61
C VAL A 113 -0.11 -3.01 -21.55
N ASP A 114 0.85 -3.59 -20.83
CA ASP A 114 0.63 -4.34 -19.60
C ASP A 114 1.15 -3.54 -18.40
N PHE A 115 0.58 -3.80 -17.23
CA PHE A 115 1.08 -3.25 -15.97
C PHE A 115 1.52 -4.36 -15.02
N SER A 116 2.61 -4.14 -14.30
CA SER A 116 3.01 -4.95 -13.16
C SER A 116 2.97 -4.13 -11.88
N VAL A 117 2.27 -4.64 -10.87
CA VAL A 117 1.88 -3.88 -9.68
C VAL A 117 2.31 -4.62 -8.42
N PRO A 118 3.32 -4.11 -7.68
CA PRO A 118 3.61 -4.57 -6.32
C PRO A 118 2.37 -4.39 -5.45
N THR A 119 1.79 -5.49 -4.98
CA THR A 119 0.46 -5.49 -4.39
C THR A 119 0.46 -6.04 -2.98
N GLY A 120 0.02 -5.22 -2.03
CA GLY A 120 -0.41 -5.66 -0.69
C GLY A 120 -1.94 -5.61 -0.57
N ASN A 121 -2.48 -4.46 -0.18
CA ASN A 121 -3.91 -4.28 0.11
C ASN A 121 -4.87 -4.25 -1.10
N PHE A 122 -4.42 -4.61 -2.31
CA PHE A 122 -5.19 -4.68 -3.57
C PHE A 122 -5.73 -3.34 -4.14
N GLY A 123 -5.61 -2.21 -3.44
CA GLY A 123 -6.19 -0.93 -3.89
C GLY A 123 -5.60 -0.40 -5.20
N ASP A 124 -4.27 -0.45 -5.33
CA ASP A 124 -3.55 0.02 -6.52
C ASP A 124 -3.94 -0.78 -7.77
N ILE A 125 -3.76 -2.11 -7.72
CA ILE A 125 -4.13 -2.97 -8.85
C ILE A 125 -5.64 -2.95 -9.14
N PHE A 126 -6.49 -2.71 -8.14
CA PHE A 126 -7.91 -2.49 -8.36
C PHE A 126 -8.20 -1.20 -9.12
N ALA A 127 -7.45 -0.12 -8.86
CA ALA A 127 -7.51 1.07 -9.71
C ALA A 127 -7.06 0.75 -11.16
N GLY A 128 -6.06 -0.11 -11.33
CA GLY A 128 -5.68 -0.65 -12.64
C GLY A 128 -6.81 -1.42 -13.32
N PHE A 129 -7.57 -2.22 -12.56
CA PHE A 129 -8.75 -2.94 -13.05
C PHE A 129 -9.86 -1.98 -13.50
N VAL A 130 -10.13 -0.95 -12.71
CA VAL A 130 -11.08 0.12 -13.09
C VAL A 130 -10.61 0.84 -14.35
N ALA A 131 -9.33 1.22 -14.43
CA ALA A 131 -8.75 1.85 -15.61
C ALA A 131 -8.85 0.96 -16.86
N ARG A 132 -8.62 -0.35 -16.73
CA ARG A 132 -8.77 -1.31 -17.83
C ARG A 132 -10.21 -1.42 -18.31
N ARG A 133 -11.20 -1.36 -17.41
CA ARG A 133 -12.62 -1.29 -17.81
C ARG A 133 -12.97 -0.01 -18.58
N MET A 134 -12.26 1.08 -18.29
CA MET A 134 -12.41 2.36 -19.01
C MET A 134 -11.66 2.36 -20.35
N LEU A 135 -10.51 1.67 -20.44
CA LEU A 135 -9.62 1.60 -21.60
C LEU A 135 -9.34 0.14 -22.02
N PRO A 136 -10.35 -0.66 -22.37
CA PRO A 136 -10.18 -2.10 -22.63
C PRO A 136 -9.31 -2.41 -23.85
N ASN A 137 -9.13 -1.42 -24.74
CA ASN A 137 -8.32 -1.56 -25.94
C ASN A 137 -6.87 -1.12 -25.75
N GLN A 138 -6.51 -0.52 -24.60
CA GLN A 138 -5.17 0.00 -24.33
C GLN A 138 -4.49 -0.68 -23.15
N ILE A 139 -5.24 -1.22 -22.18
CA ILE A 139 -4.69 -1.97 -21.05
C ILE A 139 -5.01 -3.45 -21.26
N ARG A 140 -4.01 -4.24 -21.66
CA ARG A 140 -4.21 -5.66 -21.98
C ARG A 140 -4.29 -6.51 -20.71
N ARG A 141 -3.23 -6.50 -19.89
CA ARG A 141 -3.12 -7.34 -18.69
C ARG A 141 -2.61 -6.56 -17.47
N LEU A 142 -3.07 -6.99 -16.30
CA LEU A 142 -2.59 -6.54 -14.99
C LEU A 142 -1.89 -7.71 -14.31
N ILE A 143 -0.60 -7.54 -14.01
CA ILE A 143 0.22 -8.51 -13.29
C ILE A 143 0.26 -8.10 -11.82
N LEU A 144 -0.28 -8.97 -10.96
CA LEU A 144 -0.21 -8.83 -9.52
C LEU A 144 1.12 -9.41 -9.04
N ALA A 145 1.95 -8.56 -8.43
CA ALA A 145 3.23 -8.97 -7.87
C ALA A 145 3.12 -9.01 -6.34
N THR A 146 3.22 -10.19 -5.73
CA THR A 146 3.34 -10.33 -4.27
C THR A 146 4.77 -10.63 -3.87
N ASN A 147 5.13 -10.34 -2.62
CA ASN A 147 6.31 -10.94 -2.02
C ASN A 147 5.98 -12.36 -1.51
N GLU A 148 6.71 -12.85 -0.52
CA GLU A 148 6.48 -14.14 0.15
C GLU A 148 5.07 -14.26 0.77
N ASN A 149 4.45 -13.14 1.14
CA ASN A 149 3.05 -13.07 1.59
C ASN A 149 2.12 -13.15 0.38
N ASN A 150 1.95 -14.36 -0.13
CA ASN A 150 1.46 -14.61 -1.49
C ASN A 150 0.00 -15.02 -1.60
N LEU A 151 -0.84 -14.69 -0.61
CA LEU A 151 -2.27 -15.02 -0.60
C LEU A 151 -2.97 -14.64 -1.92
N LEU A 152 -2.70 -13.43 -2.43
CA LEU A 152 -3.29 -12.95 -3.69
C LEU A 152 -2.78 -13.72 -4.92
N THR A 153 -1.51 -14.16 -4.90
CA THR A 153 -0.96 -15.01 -5.97
C THR A 153 -1.62 -16.39 -5.94
N ARG A 154 -1.78 -17.02 -4.77
CA ARG A 154 -2.51 -18.31 -4.64
C ARG A 154 -3.96 -18.20 -5.11
N PHE A 155 -4.63 -17.10 -4.79
CA PHE A 155 -5.98 -16.81 -5.26
C PHE A 155 -6.05 -16.71 -6.80
N ILE A 156 -5.15 -15.95 -7.43
CA ILE A 156 -5.18 -15.76 -8.89
C ILE A 156 -4.84 -17.05 -9.65
N LEU A 157 -3.91 -17.84 -9.13
CA LEU A 157 -3.45 -19.05 -9.81
C LEU A 157 -4.37 -20.25 -9.58
N ASN A 158 -4.86 -20.42 -8.34
CA ASN A 158 -5.48 -21.67 -7.89
C ASN A 158 -6.85 -21.47 -7.21
N GLY A 159 -7.38 -20.24 -7.12
CA GLY A 159 -8.62 -19.97 -6.40
C GLY A 159 -8.54 -20.16 -4.89
N ASP A 160 -7.34 -20.19 -4.33
CA ASP A 160 -7.10 -20.32 -2.90
C ASP A 160 -6.86 -18.96 -2.26
N TYR A 161 -7.91 -18.38 -1.67
CA TYR A 161 -7.83 -17.15 -0.88
C TYR A 161 -7.94 -17.52 0.62
N SER A 162 -6.86 -18.07 1.18
CA SER A 162 -6.79 -18.49 2.59
C SER A 162 -5.71 -17.73 3.36
N LEU A 163 -5.95 -17.50 4.65
CA LEU A 163 -4.95 -16.92 5.56
C LEU A 163 -3.73 -17.85 5.67
N GLY A 164 -2.55 -17.26 5.78
CA GLY A 164 -1.28 -17.95 6.03
C GLY A 164 -0.44 -17.19 7.06
N ALA A 165 0.75 -17.72 7.39
CA ALA A 165 1.68 -17.00 8.24
C ALA A 165 2.23 -15.74 7.54
N VAL A 166 2.43 -14.65 8.28
CA VAL A 166 3.12 -13.46 7.74
C VAL A 166 4.62 -13.68 7.82
N ALA A 167 5.29 -13.56 6.68
CA ALA A 167 6.73 -13.42 6.62
C ALA A 167 7.09 -11.94 6.65
N GLN A 168 8.05 -11.54 7.49
CA GLN A 168 8.63 -10.21 7.43
C GLN A 168 9.62 -10.16 6.27
N THR A 169 9.45 -9.20 5.36
CA THR A 169 10.29 -9.07 4.16
C THR A 169 10.93 -7.69 4.06
N SER A 170 11.82 -7.51 3.08
CA SER A 170 12.35 -6.19 2.71
C SER A 170 11.31 -5.25 2.08
N SER A 171 10.12 -5.75 1.71
CA SER A 171 9.02 -4.97 1.16
C SER A 171 7.81 -4.94 2.13
N PRO A 172 7.96 -4.35 3.33
CA PRO A 172 7.03 -4.51 4.45
C PRO A 172 5.62 -3.96 4.19
N SER A 173 5.44 -3.06 3.21
CA SER A 173 4.11 -2.55 2.85
C SER A 173 3.23 -3.59 2.14
N MET A 174 3.83 -4.72 1.75
CA MET A 174 3.16 -5.85 1.10
C MET A 174 2.98 -7.05 2.04
N ASP A 175 3.50 -7.00 3.27
CA ASP A 175 3.43 -8.06 4.29
C ASP A 175 2.03 -8.11 4.93
N ILE A 176 1.03 -8.56 4.17
CA ILE A 176 -0.38 -8.54 4.56
C ILE A 176 -1.00 -9.94 4.54
N GLN A 177 -1.90 -10.21 5.49
CA GLN A 177 -2.73 -11.43 5.51
C GLN A 177 -4.10 -11.23 4.88
N VAL A 178 -4.60 -10.01 4.82
CA VAL A 178 -5.93 -9.72 4.27
C VAL A 178 -5.82 -8.48 3.39
N ALA A 179 -6.20 -8.62 2.13
CA ALA A 179 -6.22 -7.51 1.21
C ALA A 179 -7.51 -6.69 1.39
N SER A 180 -7.42 -5.56 2.09
CA SER A 180 -8.60 -4.74 2.43
C SER A 180 -9.43 -4.23 1.24
N ASN A 181 -8.87 -4.16 0.03
CA ASN A 181 -9.62 -3.79 -1.17
C ASN A 181 -10.06 -4.99 -2.03
N PHE A 182 -9.77 -6.23 -1.62
CA PHE A 182 -10.16 -7.42 -2.37
C PHE A 182 -11.68 -7.54 -2.51
N GLU A 183 -12.43 -7.21 -1.46
CA GLU A 183 -13.90 -7.22 -1.46
C GLU A 183 -14.50 -6.42 -2.64
N ARG A 184 -13.85 -5.31 -3.03
CA ARG A 184 -14.29 -4.52 -4.19
C ARG A 184 -14.25 -5.33 -5.47
N TYR A 185 -13.18 -6.08 -5.69
CA TYR A 185 -13.07 -6.95 -6.86
C TYR A 185 -13.98 -8.17 -6.73
N LEU A 186 -14.10 -8.75 -5.53
CA LEU A 186 -15.04 -9.84 -5.25
C LEU A 186 -16.47 -9.49 -5.66
N TYR A 187 -16.90 -8.24 -5.43
CA TYR A 187 -18.19 -7.74 -5.90
C TYR A 187 -18.37 -7.87 -7.43
N TYR A 188 -17.38 -7.44 -8.22
CA TYR A 188 -17.42 -7.59 -9.68
C TYR A 188 -17.31 -9.06 -10.12
N LEU A 189 -16.48 -9.84 -9.43
CA LEU A 189 -16.36 -11.28 -9.68
C LEU A 189 -17.68 -12.00 -9.42
N ASN A 190 -18.45 -11.57 -8.41
CA ASN A 190 -19.78 -12.06 -8.11
C ASN A 190 -20.87 -11.51 -9.03
N GLY A 191 -20.51 -10.76 -10.07
CA GLY A 191 -21.48 -10.21 -11.02
C GLY A 191 -22.29 -9.06 -10.43
N GLU A 192 -21.67 -8.26 -9.55
CA GLU A 192 -22.30 -7.11 -8.89
C GLU A 192 -23.43 -7.51 -7.92
N ASP A 193 -23.42 -8.78 -7.46
CA ASP A 193 -24.31 -9.31 -6.43
C ASP A 193 -23.77 -9.00 -5.01
N ALA A 194 -24.41 -8.03 -4.36
CA ALA A 194 -24.05 -7.59 -3.01
C ALA A 194 -24.32 -8.65 -1.93
N ASP A 195 -25.37 -9.47 -2.09
CA ASP A 195 -25.73 -10.48 -1.10
C ASP A 195 -24.80 -11.69 -1.17
N ARG A 196 -24.40 -12.10 -2.39
CA ARG A 196 -23.35 -13.10 -2.56
C ARG A 196 -22.02 -12.62 -1.99
N THR A 197 -21.63 -11.38 -2.28
CA THR A 197 -20.40 -10.78 -1.75
C THR A 197 -20.39 -10.75 -0.24
N ARG A 198 -21.51 -10.36 0.39
CA ARG A 198 -21.65 -10.38 1.85
C ARG A 198 -21.49 -11.79 2.42
N ARG A 199 -22.18 -12.79 1.85
CA ARG A 199 -22.05 -14.20 2.28
C ARG A 199 -20.62 -14.72 2.16
N ASP A 200 -19.90 -14.33 1.11
CA ASP A 200 -18.49 -14.69 0.94
C ASP A 200 -17.65 -14.04 2.03
N MET A 201 -17.80 -12.74 2.27
CA MET A 201 -17.05 -12.04 3.31
C MET A 201 -17.35 -12.58 4.72
N ASP A 202 -18.60 -12.95 5.01
CA ASP A 202 -18.99 -13.59 6.29
C ASP A 202 -18.33 -14.97 6.44
N ARG A 203 -18.29 -15.78 5.37
CA ARG A 203 -17.60 -17.08 5.36
C ARG A 203 -16.10 -16.91 5.57
N PHE A 204 -15.49 -15.93 4.91
CA PHE A 204 -14.08 -15.63 5.10
C PHE A 204 -13.78 -15.19 6.53
N ALA A 205 -14.62 -14.33 7.12
CA ALA A 205 -14.46 -13.88 8.50
C ALA A 205 -14.55 -15.04 9.51
N ALA A 206 -15.41 -16.03 9.25
CA ALA A 206 -15.57 -17.19 10.12
C ALA A 206 -14.50 -18.28 9.91
N GLY A 207 -14.10 -18.53 8.67
CA GLY A 207 -13.27 -19.69 8.29
C GLY A 207 -11.86 -19.35 7.81
N GLY A 208 -11.51 -18.07 7.64
CA GLY A 208 -10.21 -17.62 7.17
C GLY A 208 -9.86 -18.04 5.74
N SER A 209 -10.85 -18.49 4.95
CA SER A 209 -10.62 -18.94 3.58
C SER A 209 -11.83 -18.75 2.67
N LEU A 210 -11.56 -18.55 1.38
CA LEU A 210 -12.52 -18.61 0.28
C LEU A 210 -12.00 -19.54 -0.81
N GLN A 211 -12.93 -20.23 -1.45
CA GLN A 211 -12.69 -21.10 -2.60
C GLN A 211 -13.57 -20.63 -3.74
N PHE A 212 -13.04 -20.72 -4.95
CA PHE A 212 -13.70 -20.23 -6.16
C PHE A 212 -13.86 -21.38 -7.15
N ASP A 213 -15.03 -21.46 -7.79
CA ASP A 213 -15.28 -22.42 -8.86
C ASP A 213 -14.48 -22.09 -10.13
N GLU A 214 -14.42 -23.03 -11.07
CA GLU A 214 -13.64 -22.89 -12.30
C GLU A 214 -14.10 -21.67 -13.12
N LEU A 215 -15.40 -21.38 -13.16
CA LEU A 215 -15.94 -20.24 -13.89
C LEU A 215 -15.47 -18.90 -13.29
N ALA A 216 -15.47 -18.79 -11.96
CA ALA A 216 -14.90 -17.63 -11.29
C ALA A 216 -13.39 -17.53 -11.55
N GLN A 217 -12.67 -18.65 -11.54
CA GLN A 217 -11.24 -18.68 -11.82
C GLN A 217 -10.88 -18.29 -13.25
N GLU A 218 -11.68 -18.69 -14.25
CA GLU A 218 -11.52 -18.24 -15.64
C GLU A 218 -11.64 -16.71 -15.74
N ARG A 219 -12.60 -16.11 -15.05
CA ARG A 219 -12.77 -14.64 -15.00
C ARG A 219 -11.58 -13.96 -14.32
N VAL A 220 -11.09 -14.52 -13.21
CA VAL A 220 -9.89 -14.02 -12.53
C VAL A 220 -8.68 -14.04 -13.45
N ARG A 221 -8.44 -15.14 -14.18
CA ARG A 221 -7.30 -15.26 -15.12
C ARG A 221 -7.45 -14.38 -16.37
N ALA A 222 -8.68 -14.00 -16.73
CA ALA A 222 -8.93 -13.03 -17.80
C ALA A 222 -8.61 -11.59 -17.39
N ASP A 223 -8.70 -11.28 -16.09
CA ASP A 223 -8.44 -9.95 -15.54
C ASP A 223 -6.99 -9.80 -15.05
N PHE A 224 -6.42 -10.84 -14.44
CA PHE A 224 -5.12 -10.80 -13.80
C PHE A 224 -4.25 -12.00 -14.13
N SER A 225 -2.94 -11.78 -14.12
CA SER A 225 -1.94 -12.82 -13.87
C SER A 225 -1.18 -12.49 -12.60
N SER A 226 -0.46 -13.43 -12.00
CA SER A 226 0.27 -13.17 -10.76
C SER A 226 1.63 -13.85 -10.70
N ARG A 227 2.55 -13.25 -9.95
CA ARG A 227 3.81 -13.88 -9.54
C ARG A 227 4.17 -13.47 -8.12
N SER A 228 4.57 -14.46 -7.33
CA SER A 228 5.22 -14.26 -6.04
C SER A 228 6.74 -14.11 -6.24
N VAL A 229 7.36 -13.19 -5.53
CA VAL A 229 8.80 -12.93 -5.56
C VAL A 229 9.36 -13.02 -4.14
N ASN A 230 10.33 -13.88 -3.89
CA ASN A 230 10.89 -14.03 -2.54
C ASN A 230 11.99 -13.00 -2.22
N GLU A 231 12.48 -12.98 -0.98
CA GLU A 231 13.52 -12.03 -0.54
C GLU A 231 14.80 -12.13 -1.38
N ALA A 232 15.24 -13.35 -1.71
CA ALA A 232 16.45 -13.57 -2.51
C ALA A 232 16.30 -13.02 -3.93
N GLU A 233 15.17 -13.31 -4.59
CA GLU A 233 14.84 -12.77 -5.92
C GLU A 233 14.71 -11.24 -5.88
N THR A 234 14.19 -10.67 -4.79
CA THR A 234 14.04 -9.21 -4.62
C THR A 234 15.42 -8.54 -4.60
N ILE A 235 16.33 -9.02 -3.76
CA ILE A 235 17.71 -8.48 -3.65
C ILE A 235 18.50 -8.68 -4.95
N GLU A 236 18.37 -9.85 -5.58
CA GLU A 236 18.96 -10.12 -6.90
C GLU A 236 18.45 -9.12 -7.95
N THR A 237 17.14 -8.87 -7.98
CA THR A 237 16.54 -7.94 -8.95
C THR A 237 17.05 -6.52 -8.77
N ILE A 238 17.20 -6.03 -7.53
CA ILE A 238 17.79 -4.70 -7.28
C ILE A 238 19.22 -4.65 -7.84
N ARG A 239 20.04 -5.66 -7.55
CA ARG A 239 21.44 -5.74 -7.99
C ARG A 239 21.57 -5.78 -9.51
N ASP A 240 20.82 -6.67 -10.16
CA ASP A 240 20.90 -6.89 -11.60
C ASP A 240 20.42 -5.66 -12.36
N PHE A 241 19.32 -5.05 -11.90
CA PHE A 241 18.77 -3.85 -12.54
C PHE A 241 19.73 -2.66 -12.40
N TYR A 242 20.36 -2.50 -11.24
CA TYR A 242 21.38 -1.48 -11.03
C TYR A 242 22.62 -1.73 -11.91
N THR A 243 23.10 -2.98 -11.97
CA THR A 243 24.28 -3.33 -12.77
C THR A 243 24.05 -3.09 -14.26
N LEU A 244 22.85 -3.42 -14.76
CA LEU A 244 22.53 -3.33 -16.18
C LEU A 244 22.13 -1.92 -16.62
N HIS A 245 21.46 -1.15 -15.76
CA HIS A 245 20.83 0.12 -16.14
C HIS A 245 21.31 1.34 -15.35
N GLY A 246 22.10 1.14 -14.29
CA GLY A 246 22.47 2.21 -13.36
C GLY A 246 21.29 2.76 -12.55
N TYR A 247 20.12 2.11 -12.59
CA TYR A 247 18.91 2.55 -11.90
C TYR A 247 18.70 1.74 -10.62
N VAL A 248 18.54 2.42 -9.48
CA VAL A 248 18.35 1.77 -8.19
C VAL A 248 16.85 1.55 -7.93
N LEU A 249 16.46 0.30 -7.68
CA LEU A 249 15.11 -0.06 -7.29
C LEU A 249 14.98 -0.10 -5.77
N ASP A 250 13.85 0.37 -5.25
CA ASP A 250 13.42 -0.02 -3.91
C ASP A 250 12.89 -1.48 -3.94
N PRO A 251 12.85 -2.20 -2.80
CA PRO A 251 12.42 -3.60 -2.75
C PRO A 251 10.98 -3.83 -3.26
N HIS A 252 10.05 -2.90 -3.06
CA HIS A 252 8.68 -3.05 -3.58
C HIS A 252 8.67 -2.96 -5.10
N THR A 253 9.37 -1.97 -5.67
CA THR A 253 9.52 -1.85 -7.13
C THR A 253 10.23 -3.07 -7.71
N ALA A 254 11.24 -3.61 -7.04
CA ALA A 254 11.95 -4.81 -7.47
C ALA A 254 11.03 -6.03 -7.59
N VAL A 255 10.10 -6.24 -6.64
CA VAL A 255 9.06 -7.28 -6.74
C VAL A 255 8.21 -7.08 -8.00
N GLY A 256 7.75 -5.86 -8.27
CA GLY A 256 6.99 -5.52 -9.48
C GLY A 256 7.78 -5.73 -10.77
N VAL A 257 9.04 -5.33 -10.80
CA VAL A 257 9.93 -5.49 -11.96
C VAL A 257 10.20 -6.97 -12.24
N LYS A 258 10.53 -7.78 -11.23
CA LYS A 258 10.76 -9.23 -11.41
C LYS A 258 9.51 -9.94 -11.93
N ALA A 259 8.33 -9.62 -11.37
CA ALA A 259 7.06 -10.15 -11.85
C ALA A 259 6.75 -9.72 -13.29
N GLY A 260 6.96 -8.43 -13.60
CA GLY A 260 6.72 -7.87 -14.93
C GLY A 260 7.62 -8.46 -15.99
N LEU A 261 8.91 -8.62 -15.70
CA LEU A 261 9.88 -9.26 -16.60
C LEU A 261 9.55 -10.72 -16.87
N ALA A 262 9.06 -11.45 -15.86
CA ALA A 262 8.65 -12.84 -16.01
C ALA A 262 7.34 -13.01 -16.81
N GLY A 263 6.42 -12.05 -16.71
CA GLY A 263 5.12 -12.08 -17.38
C GLY A 263 5.06 -11.26 -18.68
N ARG A 264 6.19 -10.75 -19.18
CA ARG A 264 6.25 -9.91 -20.38
C ARG A 264 5.85 -10.68 -21.64
N GLU A 265 5.13 -10.01 -22.52
CA GLU A 265 4.84 -10.50 -23.87
C GLU A 265 5.69 -9.75 -24.89
N PRO A 266 6.35 -10.45 -25.84
CA PRO A 266 7.05 -9.78 -26.94
C PRO A 266 6.15 -8.79 -27.68
N GLY A 267 6.64 -7.57 -27.89
CA GLY A 267 5.91 -6.52 -28.61
C GLY A 267 4.87 -5.77 -27.77
N VAL A 268 4.63 -6.14 -26.50
CA VAL A 268 3.75 -5.38 -25.59
C VAL A 268 4.60 -4.70 -24.52
N PRO A 269 4.63 -3.36 -24.44
CA PRO A 269 5.35 -2.67 -23.38
C PRO A 269 4.81 -3.02 -21.99
N MET A 270 5.73 -3.27 -21.06
CA MET A 270 5.46 -3.54 -19.65
C MET A 270 5.73 -2.29 -18.82
N ILE A 271 4.72 -1.81 -18.10
CA ILE A 271 4.82 -0.69 -17.16
C ILE A 271 4.86 -1.25 -15.74
N CYS A 272 6.02 -1.19 -15.09
CA CYS A 272 6.16 -1.59 -13.68
C CYS A 272 5.95 -0.37 -12.78
N LEU A 273 5.02 -0.45 -11.82
CA LEU A 273 4.79 0.64 -10.88
C LEU A 273 5.92 0.72 -9.85
N ALA A 274 6.62 1.85 -9.84
CA ALA A 274 7.63 2.17 -8.83
C ALA A 274 6.96 2.86 -7.64
N THR A 275 6.65 2.10 -6.60
CA THR A 275 5.76 2.53 -5.50
C THR A 275 6.46 3.28 -4.38
N ALA A 276 7.79 3.23 -4.32
CA ALA A 276 8.59 3.97 -3.36
C ALA A 276 9.95 4.42 -3.93
N HIS A 277 10.51 5.45 -3.31
CA HIS A 277 11.88 5.87 -3.58
C HIS A 277 12.88 4.97 -2.82
N PRO A 278 14.02 4.55 -3.41
CA PRO A 278 15.00 3.67 -2.75
C PRO A 278 15.48 4.16 -1.38
N ALA A 279 15.66 5.46 -1.21
CA ALA A 279 16.00 6.13 0.06
C ALA A 279 15.12 5.75 1.26
N LYS A 280 13.90 5.25 1.04
CA LYS A 280 13.00 4.82 2.11
C LYS A 280 13.36 3.45 2.68
N PHE A 281 14.13 2.65 1.94
CA PHE A 281 14.45 1.26 2.26
C PHE A 281 15.96 1.00 2.12
N GLY A 282 16.78 1.91 2.70
CA GLY A 282 18.23 1.91 2.57
C GLY A 282 18.90 0.56 2.89
N ALA A 283 18.48 -0.12 3.95
CA ALA A 283 19.06 -1.41 4.34
C ALA A 283 18.90 -2.53 3.30
N ALA A 284 17.79 -2.55 2.55
CA ALA A 284 17.59 -3.53 1.48
C ALA A 284 18.43 -3.17 0.24
N VAL A 285 18.50 -1.88 -0.08
CA VAL A 285 19.28 -1.35 -1.19
C VAL A 285 20.78 -1.58 -0.95
N GLU A 286 21.30 -1.19 0.21
CA GLU A 286 22.70 -1.38 0.60
C GLU A 286 23.11 -2.85 0.55
N ARG A 287 22.25 -3.76 1.01
CA ARG A 287 22.48 -5.21 0.90
C ARG A 287 22.59 -5.69 -0.55
N ALA A 288 21.87 -5.06 -1.47
CA ALA A 288 21.87 -5.44 -2.88
C ALA A 288 23.07 -4.88 -3.66
N ILE A 289 23.41 -3.61 -3.44
CA ILE A 289 24.39 -2.87 -4.27
C ILE A 289 25.66 -2.44 -3.55
N GLY A 290 25.76 -2.66 -2.24
CA GLY A 290 26.96 -2.39 -1.43
C GLY A 290 27.12 -0.96 -0.91
N HIS A 291 26.14 -0.09 -1.14
CA HIS A 291 26.12 1.27 -0.59
C HIS A 291 24.68 1.78 -0.40
N GLU A 292 24.51 2.78 0.46
CA GLU A 292 23.21 3.42 0.66
C GLU A 292 22.72 4.14 -0.62
N PRO A 293 21.40 4.21 -0.84
CA PRO A 293 20.83 5.02 -1.92
C PRO A 293 21.05 6.52 -1.67
N GLU A 294 21.21 7.28 -2.75
CA GLU A 294 21.24 8.74 -2.64
C GLU A 294 19.91 9.28 -2.11
N LEU A 295 20.00 10.22 -1.16
CA LEU A 295 18.83 10.92 -0.65
C LEU A 295 18.35 11.94 -1.69
N PRO A 296 17.06 11.94 -2.07
CA PRO A 296 16.54 12.95 -2.97
C PRO A 296 16.56 14.33 -2.28
N PRO A 297 16.62 15.44 -3.04
CA PRO A 297 16.66 16.79 -2.47
C PRO A 297 15.52 17.10 -1.50
N SER A 298 14.35 16.49 -1.69
CA SER A 298 13.19 16.64 -0.80
C SER A 298 13.39 16.02 0.60
N LEU A 299 14.31 15.07 0.74
CA LEU A 299 14.70 14.43 2.01
C LEU A 299 16.05 14.95 2.52
N ALA A 300 16.81 15.66 1.70
CA ALA A 300 18.05 16.30 2.13
C ALA A 300 17.77 17.34 3.24
N GLY A 301 18.56 17.30 4.30
CA GLY A 301 18.43 18.23 5.44
C GLY A 301 17.22 17.99 6.33
N LEU A 302 16.45 16.92 6.13
CA LEU A 302 15.31 16.58 6.99
C LEU A 302 15.74 16.38 8.46
N ALA A 303 16.95 15.83 8.66
CA ALA A 303 17.57 15.67 9.99
C ALA A 303 17.86 16.99 10.72
N ASN A 304 17.92 18.11 10.00
CA ASN A 304 18.19 19.43 10.57
C ASN A 304 16.92 20.25 10.82
N LYS A 305 15.74 19.72 10.46
CA LYS A 305 14.47 20.41 10.68
C LYS A 305 14.04 20.28 12.13
N GLU A 306 13.37 21.32 12.62
CA GLU A 306 12.63 21.24 13.88
C GLU A 306 11.61 20.10 13.81
N THR A 307 11.47 19.35 14.90
CA THR A 307 10.50 18.26 15.02
C THR A 307 9.52 18.54 16.15
N ARG A 308 8.26 18.14 15.96
CA ARG A 308 7.22 18.16 16.99
C ARG A 308 6.56 16.80 17.10
N CYS A 309 6.66 16.20 18.29
CA CYS A 309 6.07 14.92 18.62
C CYS A 309 5.79 14.85 20.12
N GLU A 310 4.61 14.35 20.49
CA GLU A 310 4.23 14.12 21.89
C GLU A 310 4.43 12.64 22.23
N VAL A 311 5.12 12.34 23.33
CA VAL A 311 5.30 10.96 23.79
C VAL A 311 4.18 10.61 24.77
N ILE A 312 3.33 9.64 24.42
CA ILE A 312 2.11 9.29 25.17
C ILE A 312 2.09 7.82 25.61
N PRO A 313 1.54 7.45 26.79
CA PRO A 313 1.35 6.05 27.15
C PRO A 313 0.40 5.34 26.18
N ALA A 314 0.55 4.03 26.06
CA ALA A 314 -0.31 3.17 25.25
C ALA A 314 -1.68 2.93 25.90
N GLU A 315 -2.40 4.02 26.18
CA GLU A 315 -3.66 3.99 26.91
C GLU A 315 -4.73 4.78 26.14
N VAL A 316 -5.91 4.18 25.99
CA VAL A 316 -7.06 4.80 25.29
C VAL A 316 -7.45 6.12 25.94
N GLY A 317 -7.48 6.18 27.27
CA GLY A 317 -7.85 7.38 28.02
C GLY A 317 -6.89 8.55 27.76
N ALA A 318 -5.58 8.28 27.74
CA ALA A 318 -4.58 9.30 27.47
C ALA A 318 -4.72 9.87 26.05
N VAL A 319 -4.88 8.99 25.04
CA VAL A 319 -5.04 9.43 23.65
C VAL A 319 -6.35 10.21 23.47
N LYS A 320 -7.46 9.77 24.09
CA LYS A 320 -8.71 10.53 24.06
C LYS A 320 -8.55 11.92 24.67
N ALA A 321 -7.96 12.02 25.86
CA ALA A 321 -7.73 13.31 26.52
C ALA A 321 -6.90 14.26 25.64
N PHE A 322 -5.86 13.75 24.97
CA PHE A 322 -5.07 14.55 24.03
C PHE A 322 -5.90 15.02 22.83
N VAL A 323 -6.73 14.14 22.25
CA VAL A 323 -7.64 14.49 21.16
C VAL A 323 -8.65 15.54 21.62
N GLU A 324 -9.24 15.41 22.81
CA GLU A 324 -10.22 16.38 23.32
C GLU A 324 -9.64 17.79 23.49
N GLN A 325 -8.37 17.90 23.87
CA GLN A 325 -7.68 19.19 24.04
C GLN A 325 -7.38 19.89 22.70
N HIS A 326 -7.29 19.14 21.61
CA HIS A 326 -6.80 19.62 20.33
C HIS A 326 -7.77 19.40 19.16
N ALA A 327 -8.94 18.80 19.40
CA ALA A 327 -9.98 18.66 18.41
C ALA A 327 -10.55 20.03 18.01
N LEU A 328 -11.14 20.09 16.81
CA LEU A 328 -11.83 21.28 16.29
C LEU A 328 -13.15 21.52 17.01
#